data_AF-A0A4D4MZ32-F1
#
_entry.id   AF-A0A4D4MZ32-F1
#
_cell.length_a   1.000
_cell.length_b   1.000
_cell.length_c   1.000
_cell.angle_alpha   90.00
_cell.angle_beta   90.00
_cell.angle_gamma   90.00
#
_symmetry.space_group_name_H-M   'P 1'
#
loop_
_entity.id
_entity.type
_entity.pdbx_description
1 polymer ?
#
loop_
_entity_poly.entity_id
_entity_poly.type
_entity_poly.pdbx_seq_one_letter_code
_entity_poly.pdbx_strand_id
1 'polypeptide(L)'
;MHSEVVASRSADQRDSRESRNGTPQLDAVSLAIIGQLQEDGRRPYAAIGKAVGLSEAAVRQRVQKLLDQGVMQIVAVTDPLTVGFRRQAMVGVHVEGTSTRSRTR
;
A
#
# COMPACT_ATOMS: atom_id res chain seq x y z
N MET A 1 -58.29 -18.30 7.91
CA MET A 1 -57.45 -19.47 8.25
C MET A 1 -56.58 -19.82 7.05
N HIS A 2 -55.35 -19.31 6.99
CA HIS A 2 -54.11 -20.09 6.80
C HIS A 2 -52.96 -19.12 6.58
N SER A 3 -51.94 -19.34 7.40
CA SER A 3 -50.64 -18.71 7.44
C SER A 3 -49.82 -19.14 6.23
N GLU A 4 -48.90 -18.29 5.76
CA GLU A 4 -47.51 -18.73 5.62
C GLU A 4 -46.53 -17.56 5.63
N VAL A 5 -45.45 -17.82 6.37
CA VAL A 5 -44.33 -16.95 6.70
C VAL A 5 -43.25 -17.16 5.65
N VAL A 6 -42.69 -16.07 5.11
CA VAL A 6 -41.33 -16.07 4.54
C VAL A 6 -40.79 -14.64 4.73
N ALA A 7 -40.01 -14.45 5.78
CA ALA A 7 -38.55 -14.56 5.80
C ALA A 7 -37.91 -13.20 5.51
N SER A 8 -37.57 -12.55 6.62
CA SER A 8 -36.54 -11.54 6.74
C SER A 8 -35.23 -11.94 6.05
N ARG A 9 -34.57 -10.97 5.40
CA ARG A 9 -33.12 -10.73 5.36
C ARG A 9 -32.77 -9.97 4.08
N SER A 10 -32.47 -8.68 4.20
CA SER A 10 -31.62 -7.93 3.26
C SER A 10 -31.25 -6.57 3.88
N ALA A 11 -30.74 -6.60 5.12
CA ALA A 11 -30.13 -5.42 5.75
C ALA A 11 -28.59 -5.43 5.64
N ASP A 12 -28.00 -6.47 5.04
CA ASP A 12 -26.56 -6.76 5.10
C ASP A 12 -25.88 -6.60 3.73
N GLN A 13 -26.08 -5.44 3.09
CA GLN A 13 -25.45 -5.14 1.80
C GLN A 13 -25.19 -3.65 1.62
N ARG A 14 -24.70 -2.98 2.68
CA ARG A 14 -24.31 -1.56 2.64
C ARG A 14 -22.89 -1.28 3.13
N ASP A 15 -22.10 -2.31 3.47
CA ASP A 15 -20.76 -2.14 4.05
C ASP A 15 -19.61 -2.41 3.06
N SER A 16 -19.90 -2.97 1.88
CA SER A 16 -18.85 -3.45 0.96
C SER A 16 -18.15 -2.36 0.12
N ARG A 17 -18.50 -1.08 0.30
CA ARG A 17 -17.97 0.03 -0.53
C ARG A 17 -17.01 0.97 0.18
N GLU A 18 -16.78 0.80 1.49
CA GLU A 18 -15.92 1.68 2.29
C GLU A 18 -14.44 1.21 2.37
N SER A 19 -14.12 -0.01 1.94
CA SER A 19 -12.75 -0.56 2.07
C SER A 19 -11.72 -0.12 1.01
N ARG A 20 -12.00 0.91 0.18
CA ARG A 20 -11.03 1.36 -0.86
C ARG A 20 -10.09 2.49 -0.43
N ASN A 21 -10.22 3.01 0.80
CA ASN A 21 -9.34 4.04 1.36
C ASN A 21 -8.71 3.64 2.71
N GLY A 22 -8.55 2.35 2.96
CA GLY A 22 -7.75 1.89 4.09
C GLY A 22 -6.27 2.04 3.77
N THR A 23 -5.62 3.10 4.26
CA THR A 23 -4.15 3.16 4.29
C THR A 23 -3.66 1.84 4.90
N PRO A 24 -2.81 1.05 4.22
CA PRO A 24 -2.34 -0.22 4.76
C PRO A 24 -1.74 0.02 6.14
N GLN A 25 -2.35 -0.56 7.17
CA GLN A 25 -1.91 -0.32 8.54
C GLN A 25 -0.56 -1.03 8.71
N LEU A 26 0.52 -0.25 8.66
CA LEU A 26 1.88 -0.72 8.87
C LEU A 26 2.11 -0.93 10.37
N ASP A 27 2.45 -2.16 10.75
CA ASP A 27 2.90 -2.44 12.11
C ASP A 27 4.36 -1.95 12.32
N ALA A 28 4.75 -1.80 13.59
CA ALA A 28 6.06 -1.29 13.97
C ALA A 28 7.22 -2.13 13.39
N VAL A 29 7.02 -3.45 13.25
CA VAL A 29 8.04 -4.35 12.69
C VAL A 29 8.21 -4.13 11.19
N SER A 30 7.12 -3.91 10.46
CA SER A 30 7.16 -3.59 9.03
C SER A 30 7.85 -2.25 8.79
N LEU A 31 7.58 -1.25 9.64
CA LEU A 31 8.31 0.02 9.63
C LEU A 31 9.82 -0.17 9.89
N ALA A 32 10.18 -1.02 10.85
CA ALA A 32 11.59 -1.34 11.10
C ALA A 32 12.26 -2.03 9.91
N ILE A 33 11.59 -2.99 9.27
CA ILE A 33 12.08 -3.65 8.03
C ILE A 33 12.29 -2.63 6.91
N ILE A 34 11.32 -1.73 6.71
CA ILE A 34 11.43 -0.63 5.73
C ILE A 34 12.66 0.22 6.04
N GLY A 35 12.87 0.62 7.30
CA GLY A 35 14.04 1.39 7.71
C GLY A 35 15.37 0.70 7.36
N GLN A 36 15.47 -0.61 7.58
CA GLN A 36 16.66 -1.38 7.20
C GLN A 36 16.90 -1.39 5.68
N LEU A 37 15.85 -1.48 4.88
CA LEU A 37 15.91 -1.49 3.41
C LEU A 37 16.07 -0.10 2.80
N GLN A 38 15.64 0.95 3.49
CA GLN A 38 15.93 2.34 3.11
C GLN A 38 17.41 2.65 3.25
N GLU A 39 18.05 2.12 4.30
CA GLU A 39 19.49 2.24 4.51
C GLU A 39 20.27 1.44 3.46
N ASP A 40 19.89 0.18 3.21
CA ASP A 40 20.44 -0.65 2.16
C ASP A 40 19.39 -1.63 1.61
N GLY A 41 18.87 -1.32 0.42
CA GLY A 41 17.86 -2.16 -0.25
C GLY A 41 18.37 -3.53 -0.69
N ARG A 42 19.70 -3.75 -0.65
CA ARG A 42 20.35 -5.03 -0.97
C ARG A 42 20.68 -5.85 0.28
N ARG A 43 20.36 -5.34 1.48
CA ARG A 43 20.67 -6.00 2.74
C ARG A 43 20.02 -7.39 2.79
N PRO A 44 20.78 -8.46 3.13
CA PRO A 44 20.23 -9.81 3.20
C PRO A 44 19.10 -9.90 4.23
N TYR A 45 18.03 -10.64 3.91
CA TYR A 45 16.90 -10.82 4.81
C TYR A 45 17.28 -11.50 6.13
N ALA A 46 18.29 -12.38 6.13
CA ALA A 46 18.86 -12.94 7.34
C ALA A 46 19.44 -11.87 8.29
N ALA A 47 20.11 -10.85 7.74
CA ALA A 47 20.68 -9.76 8.53
C ALA A 47 19.58 -8.85 9.09
N ILE A 48 18.57 -8.54 8.28
CA ILE A 48 17.39 -7.79 8.71
C ILE A 48 16.66 -8.54 9.84
N GLY A 49 16.47 -9.86 9.69
CA GLY A 49 15.84 -10.71 10.69
C GLY A 49 16.54 -10.65 12.05
N LYS A 50 17.88 -10.69 12.06
CA LYS A 50 18.67 -10.49 13.28
C LYS A 50 18.44 -9.11 13.92
N ALA A 51 18.33 -8.06 13.12
CA ALA A 51 18.13 -6.70 13.61
C ALA A 51 16.71 -6.47 14.18
N VAL A 52 15.67 -7.10 13.61
CA VAL A 52 14.27 -6.88 13.99
C VAL A 52 13.67 -8.02 14.84
N GLY A 53 14.46 -9.03 15.20
CA GLY A 53 14.02 -10.15 16.03
C GLY A 53 13.10 -11.16 15.33
N LEU A 54 13.25 -11.34 14.01
CA LEU A 54 12.45 -12.25 13.20
C LEU A 54 13.31 -13.29 12.46
N SER A 55 12.69 -14.41 12.08
CA SER A 55 13.31 -15.35 11.14
C SER A 55 13.40 -14.73 9.73
N GLU A 56 14.36 -15.22 8.94
CA GLU A 56 14.52 -14.78 7.54
C GLU A 56 13.24 -15.00 6.71
N ALA A 57 12.58 -16.14 6.91
CA ALA A 57 11.32 -16.46 6.23
C ALA A 57 10.20 -15.46 6.58
N ALA A 58 10.10 -15.05 7.85
CA ALA A 58 9.12 -14.05 8.28
C ALA A 58 9.41 -12.66 7.69
N VAL A 59 10.69 -12.27 7.62
CA VAL A 59 11.09 -11.02 6.95
C VAL A 59 10.73 -11.08 5.46
N ARG A 60 11.06 -12.18 4.77
CA ARG A 60 10.74 -12.36 3.35
C ARG A 60 9.24 -12.24 3.08
N GLN A 61 8.40 -12.88 3.90
CA GLN A 61 6.95 -12.79 3.77
C GLN A 61 6.44 -11.35 3.95
N ARG A 62 6.95 -10.63 4.95
CA ARG A 62 6.57 -9.24 5.20
C ARG A 62 7.01 -8.33 4.06
N VAL A 63 8.25 -8.46 3.57
CA VAL A 63 8.75 -7.70 2.42
C VAL A 63 7.88 -7.97 1.19
N GLN A 64 7.58 -9.23 0.88
CA GLN A 64 6.72 -9.57 -0.27
C GLN A 64 5.35 -8.90 -0.15
N LYS A 65 4.72 -8.96 1.03
CA LYS A 65 3.43 -8.30 1.27
C LYS A 65 3.51 -6.78 1.06
N LEU A 66 4.58 -6.12 1.50
CA LEU A 66 4.78 -4.68 1.30
C LEU A 66 4.93 -4.32 -0.19
N LEU A 67 5.63 -5.17 -0.96
CA LEU A 67 5.77 -5.01 -2.41
C LEU A 67 4.44 -5.23 -3.13
N ASP A 68 3.73 -6.31 -2.82
CA ASP A 68 2.46 -6.68 -3.45
C ASP A 68 1.36 -5.65 -3.18
N GLN A 69 1.37 -5.02 -2.00
CA GLN A 69 0.44 -3.96 -1.62
C GLN A 69 0.83 -2.58 -2.19
N GLY A 70 1.97 -2.48 -2.89
CA GLY A 70 2.49 -1.21 -3.40
C GLY A 70 2.92 -0.22 -2.32
N VAL A 71 3.11 -0.69 -1.08
CA VAL A 71 3.53 0.15 0.05
C VAL A 71 5.02 0.52 -0.05
N MET A 72 5.80 -0.36 -0.67
CA MET A 72 7.24 -0.16 -0.85
C MET A 72 7.66 -0.68 -2.23
N GLN A 73 8.72 -0.10 -2.78
CA GLN A 73 9.44 -0.62 -3.93
C GLN A 73 10.95 -0.54 -3.66
N ILE A 74 11.71 -1.50 -4.17
CA ILE A 74 13.18 -1.48 -4.12
C ILE A 74 13.64 -1.15 -5.54
N VAL A 75 14.28 0.01 -5.71
CA VAL A 75 14.72 0.52 -7.01
C VAL A 75 16.20 0.84 -7.00
N ALA A 76 16.85 0.67 -8.15
CA ALA A 76 18.19 1.20 -8.36
C ALA A 76 18.10 2.70 -8.67
N VAL A 77 18.79 3.53 -7.88
CA VAL A 77 18.90 4.97 -8.15
C VAL A 77 20.12 5.19 -9.05
N THR A 78 19.87 5.57 -10.30
CA THR A 78 20.91 5.96 -11.25
C THR A 78 20.98 7.47 -11.35
N ASP A 79 22.18 8.02 -11.53
CA ASP A 79 22.32 9.45 -11.85
C ASP A 79 21.71 9.73 -13.24
N PRO A 80 20.61 10.53 -13.32
CA PRO A 80 19.94 10.83 -14.57
C PRO A 80 20.87 11.43 -15.64
N LEU A 81 21.89 12.19 -15.24
CA LEU A 81 22.85 12.82 -16.16
C LEU A 81 23.74 11.77 -16.83
N THR A 82 24.08 10.70 -16.11
CA THR A 82 24.93 9.61 -16.63
C THR A 82 24.19 8.71 -17.63
N VAL A 83 22.86 8.62 -17.51
CA VAL A 83 22.01 7.79 -18.39
C VAL A 83 21.36 8.58 -19.54
N GLY A 84 21.79 9.81 -19.79
CA GLY A 84 21.38 10.60 -20.96
C GLY A 84 20.20 11.55 -20.74
N PHE A 85 19.63 11.62 -19.53
CA PHE A 85 18.60 12.60 -19.16
C PHE A 85 19.24 13.93 -18.77
N ARG A 86 19.68 14.70 -19.76
CA ARG A 86 20.41 15.98 -19.55
C ARG A 86 19.53 17.14 -19.09
N ARG A 87 18.21 16.96 -18.99
CA ARG A 87 17.26 18.01 -18.63
C ARG A 87 16.23 17.45 -17.66
N GLN A 88 16.12 18.10 -16.50
CA GLN A 88 15.12 17.80 -15.49
C GLN A 88 14.35 19.10 -15.20
N ALA A 89 13.03 19.00 -15.10
CA ALA A 89 12.17 20.12 -14.72
C ALA A 89 11.12 19.60 -13.74
N MET A 90 10.79 20.40 -12.73
CA MET A 90 9.62 20.15 -11.88
C MET A 90 8.42 20.92 -12.44
N VAL A 91 7.31 20.24 -12.67
CA VAL A 91 6.07 20.86 -13.16
C VAL A 91 5.07 20.86 -12.01
N GLY A 92 4.74 22.05 -11.51
CA GLY A 92 3.62 22.23 -10.58
C GLY A 92 2.32 22.36 -11.35
N VAL A 93 1.36 21.48 -11.09
CA VAL A 93 0.02 21.56 -11.68
C VAL A 93 -0.93 22.06 -10.60
N HIS A 94 -1.46 23.28 -10.77
CA HIS A 94 -2.56 23.80 -9.97
C HIS A 94 -3.86 23.61 -10.74
N VAL A 95 -4.85 22.98 -10.10
CA VAL A 95 -6.16 22.73 -10.70
C VAL A 95 -7.22 23.37 -9.82
N GLU A 96 -7.97 24.31 -10.37
CA GLU A 96 -9.26 24.72 -9.80
C GLU A 96 -10.37 23.91 -10.48
N GLY A 97 -11.13 23.18 -9.68
CA GLY A 97 -12.26 22.38 -10.16
C GLY A 97 -13.44 22.51 -9.20
N THR A 98 -14.63 22.73 -9.76
CA THR A 98 -15.87 22.62 -9.00
C THR A 98 -16.23 21.14 -8.92
N SER A 99 -16.25 20.55 -7.71
CA SER A 99 -16.70 19.17 -7.51
C SER A 99 -18.20 19.08 -7.80
N THR A 100 -18.58 18.75 -9.04
CA THR A 100 -19.96 18.44 -9.37
C THR A 100 -20.29 17.08 -8.78
N ARG A 101 -20.90 17.10 -7.59
CA ARG A 101 -21.48 15.93 -6.97
C ARG A 101 -22.66 15.47 -7.83
N SER A 102 -22.43 14.50 -8.71
CA SER A 102 -23.45 13.82 -9.50
C SER A 102 -24.50 13.24 -8.55
N ARG A 103 -25.66 13.89 -8.47
CA ARG A 103 -26.84 13.42 -7.75
C ARG A 103 -27.64 12.56 -8.73
N THR A 104 -27.44 11.25 -8.66
CA THR A 104 -28.17 10.25 -9.46
C THR A 104 -29.66 10.29 -9.11
N ARG A 105 -30.51 10.37 -10.14
CA ARG A 105 -31.96 10.20 -10.09
C ARG A 105 -32.34 8.73 -10.06
#